data_AF-A0A661KIH8-F1
#
_entry.id   AF-A0A661KIH8-F1
#
_cell.length_a   1.000
_cell.length_b   1.000
_cell.length_c   1.000
_cell.angle_alpha   90.00
_cell.angle_beta   90.00
_cell.angle_gamma   90.00
#
_symmetry.space_group_name_H-M   'P 1'
#
loop_
_entity.id
_entity.type
_entity.pdbx_description
1 polymer ?
#
loop_
_entity_poly.entity_id
_entity_poly.type
_entity_poly.pdbx_seq_one_letter_code
_entity_poly.pdbx_strand_id
1 'polypeptide(L)'
;MDWHSDIGPQYEGEVVRKEELWIEFGGPKVERKFEHVRLRDPNEIEHEKVELIGPDLKDLKEEGSYPIGIMIDVAGAELDEDAMGILERRIHMFTNFIECWYHMNQRDAVWIRLNKACAEKGWETLREFGEILIFLYTSELPIIEKIQVTIITDLNEIEKVFPEVKARWEARDERARQLNDEDVDTFYGCVLCQSFAPTHISVITPNRIANCGAINWFDGRAAAKIDPEGPIFAIPKGELIDPIRGEYTGVNEVVAQRSLGAMIECIYTVPLNILTPPVAVLRPLSFTSLRWMLLG
;
A
#
# COMPACT_ATOMS: atom_id res chain seq x y z
N MET A 1 -1.66 9.43 23.78
CA MET A 1 -3.08 9.03 23.82
C MET A 1 -3.15 7.65 24.45
N ASP A 2 -4.28 7.32 25.07
CA ASP A 2 -4.57 5.97 25.58
C ASP A 2 -5.51 5.34 24.55
N TRP A 3 -5.02 4.36 23.78
CA TRP A 3 -5.75 3.69 22.70
C TRP A 3 -6.20 2.30 23.16
N HIS A 4 -7.30 1.76 22.62
CA HIS A 4 -7.78 0.43 23.01
C HIS A 4 -6.86 -0.70 22.52
N SER A 5 -6.16 -0.49 21.41
CA SER A 5 -5.17 -1.42 20.87
C SER A 5 -3.76 -0.86 21.01
N ASP A 6 -2.80 -1.77 21.20
CA ASP A 6 -1.40 -1.42 21.01
C ASP A 6 -1.15 -1.09 19.52
N ILE A 7 -0.18 -0.21 19.27
CA ILE A 7 0.17 0.24 17.92
C ILE A 7 1.66 0.04 17.70
N GLY A 8 2.00 -0.66 16.61
CA GLY A 8 3.39 -0.83 16.20
C GLY A 8 3.61 -1.87 15.11
N PRO A 9 4.81 -1.88 14.50
CA PRO A 9 5.14 -2.77 13.38
C PRO A 9 5.11 -4.25 13.74
N GLN A 10 5.16 -4.61 15.02
CA GLN A 10 5.06 -6.01 15.47
C GLN A 10 3.71 -6.65 15.14
N TYR A 11 2.65 -5.85 14.96
CA TYR A 11 1.30 -6.34 14.64
C TYR A 11 1.05 -6.44 13.12
N GLU A 12 1.97 -5.95 12.27
CA GLU A 12 1.78 -5.90 10.81
C GLU A 12 1.46 -7.28 10.21
N GLY A 13 2.02 -8.33 10.83
CA GLY A 13 1.87 -9.75 10.49
C GLY A 13 0.51 -10.38 10.81
N GLU A 14 -0.37 -9.70 11.55
CA GLU A 14 -1.63 -10.27 11.99
C GLU A 14 -2.59 -10.54 10.83
N VAL A 15 -3.34 -11.64 10.93
CA VAL A 15 -4.33 -12.02 9.92
C VAL A 15 -5.62 -12.38 10.64
N VAL A 16 -6.73 -11.75 10.24
CA VAL A 16 -8.06 -12.06 10.79
C VAL A 16 -8.76 -13.08 9.91
N ARG A 17 -8.86 -14.31 10.42
CA ARG A 17 -9.60 -15.39 9.75
C ARG A 17 -11.10 -15.28 10.01
N LYS A 18 -11.90 -16.08 9.29
CA LYS A 18 -13.37 -15.99 9.34
C LYS A 18 -13.91 -16.30 10.74
N GLU A 19 -13.30 -17.27 11.41
CA GLU A 19 -13.65 -17.73 12.76
C GLU A 19 -13.43 -16.65 13.84
N GLU A 20 -12.43 -15.80 13.64
CA GLU A 20 -12.02 -14.72 14.53
C GLU A 20 -12.64 -13.36 14.16
N LEU A 21 -13.38 -13.30 13.06
CA LEU A 21 -13.93 -12.06 12.52
C LEU A 21 -14.98 -11.48 13.48
N TRP A 22 -14.80 -10.22 13.86
CA TRP A 22 -15.83 -9.44 14.53
C TRP A 22 -16.62 -8.60 13.53
N ILE A 23 -15.94 -7.73 12.78
CA ILE A 23 -16.56 -6.85 11.78
C ILE A 23 -15.65 -6.80 10.55
N GLU A 24 -16.24 -6.79 9.35
CA GLU A 24 -15.53 -6.64 8.08
C GLU A 24 -16.00 -5.36 7.36
N PHE A 25 -15.06 -4.62 6.80
CA PHE A 25 -15.33 -3.49 5.90
C PHE A 25 -14.75 -3.76 4.52
N GLY A 26 -15.53 -3.43 3.49
CA GLY A 26 -15.11 -3.62 2.11
C GLY A 26 -15.01 -5.09 1.70
N GLY A 27 -13.91 -5.45 1.03
CA GLY A 27 -13.71 -6.81 0.53
C GLY A 27 -14.68 -7.22 -0.59
N PRO A 28 -14.78 -8.51 -0.92
CA PRO A 28 -15.51 -9.00 -2.10
C PRO A 28 -17.03 -8.92 -1.97
N LYS A 29 -17.57 -8.75 -0.76
CA LYS A 29 -19.03 -8.69 -0.50
C LYS A 29 -19.61 -7.28 -0.66
N VAL A 30 -18.75 -6.27 -0.68
CA VAL A 30 -19.13 -4.87 -0.71
C VAL A 30 -18.68 -4.26 -2.02
N GLU A 31 -19.65 -3.82 -2.82
CA GLU A 31 -19.37 -3.29 -4.15
C GLU A 31 -18.73 -1.89 -4.12
N ARG A 32 -19.20 -1.02 -3.22
CA ARG A 32 -18.76 0.38 -3.11
C ARG A 32 -17.94 0.57 -1.83
N LYS A 33 -16.66 0.85 -2.03
CA LYS A 33 -15.65 1.05 -1.00
C LYS A 33 -14.46 1.78 -1.60
N PHE A 34 -13.73 2.54 -0.80
CA PHE A 34 -12.49 3.15 -1.24
C PHE A 34 -11.60 3.57 -0.07
N GLU A 35 -10.33 3.80 -0.38
CA GLU A 35 -9.42 4.58 0.44
C GLU A 35 -8.66 5.57 -0.45
N HIS A 36 -8.55 6.83 -0.02
CA HIS A 36 -8.03 7.89 -0.86
C HIS A 36 -7.37 9.00 -0.04
N VAL A 37 -6.24 9.50 -0.54
CA VAL A 37 -5.56 10.69 0.02
C VAL A 37 -5.64 11.84 -0.97
N ARG A 38 -5.96 13.04 -0.49
CA ARG A 38 -6.07 14.27 -1.29
C ARG A 38 -5.16 15.35 -0.74
N LEU A 39 -4.45 16.02 -1.64
CA LEU A 39 -3.81 17.29 -1.35
C LEU A 39 -4.87 18.39 -1.36
N ARG A 40 -4.90 19.24 -0.34
CA ARG A 40 -5.84 20.38 -0.25
C ARG A 40 -5.10 21.66 0.11
N ASP A 41 -5.77 22.79 -0.08
CA ASP A 41 -5.27 24.05 0.45
C ASP A 41 -5.30 24.01 2.00
N PRO A 42 -4.26 24.49 2.70
CA PRO A 42 -4.25 24.51 4.16
C PRO A 42 -5.44 25.22 4.82
N ASN A 43 -6.11 26.15 4.12
CA ASN A 43 -7.29 26.84 4.62
C ASN A 43 -8.58 26.03 4.49
N GLU A 44 -8.57 24.95 3.71
CA GLU A 44 -9.70 24.02 3.55
C GLU A 44 -9.66 22.83 4.53
N ILE A 45 -8.56 22.69 5.29
CA ILE A 45 -8.35 21.61 6.26
C ILE A 45 -8.40 22.14 7.69
N GLU A 46 -9.22 21.48 8.51
CA GLU A 46 -9.15 21.56 9.97
C GLU A 46 -8.16 20.50 10.48
N HIS A 47 -7.02 20.93 11.02
CA HIS A 47 -5.95 20.03 11.43
C HIS A 47 -6.39 19.12 12.57
N GLU A 48 -6.05 17.83 12.44
CA GLU A 48 -6.36 16.73 13.37
C GLU A 48 -7.86 16.43 13.53
N LYS A 49 -8.71 16.96 12.63
CA LYS A 49 -10.14 16.65 12.65
C LYS A 49 -10.39 15.22 12.17
N VAL A 50 -11.23 14.50 12.91
CA VAL A 50 -11.82 13.22 12.51
C VAL A 50 -13.32 13.35 12.35
N GLU A 51 -13.82 12.98 11.18
CA GLU A 51 -15.25 12.92 10.87
C GLU A 51 -15.68 11.49 10.55
N LEU A 52 -16.81 11.07 11.12
CA LEU A 52 -17.44 9.80 10.81
C LEU A 52 -18.84 10.07 10.25
N ILE A 53 -19.11 9.59 9.03
CA ILE A 53 -20.36 9.77 8.31
C ILE A 53 -21.02 8.41 8.07
N GLY A 54 -22.04 8.11 8.85
CA GLY A 54 -22.78 6.84 8.79
C GLY A 54 -22.76 6.09 10.12
N PRO A 55 -23.20 4.81 10.12
CA PRO A 55 -23.20 3.95 11.31
C PRO A 55 -21.80 3.73 11.87
N ASP A 56 -21.67 3.77 13.20
CA ASP A 56 -20.40 3.50 13.89
C ASP A 56 -20.31 2.04 14.36
N LEU A 57 -19.14 1.57 14.83
CA LEU A 57 -18.91 0.17 15.21
C LEU A 57 -20.00 -0.39 16.16
N LYS A 58 -20.37 0.38 17.19
CA LYS A 58 -21.42 0.00 18.14
C LYS A 58 -22.82 -0.18 17.54
N ASP A 59 -23.08 0.41 16.37
CA ASP A 59 -24.36 0.34 15.67
C ASP A 59 -24.38 -0.83 14.65
N LEU A 60 -23.23 -1.46 14.41
CA LEU A 60 -23.07 -2.56 13.47
C LEU A 60 -23.37 -3.90 14.13
N LYS A 61 -23.82 -4.85 13.32
CA LYS A 61 -24.02 -6.23 13.72
C LYS A 61 -22.70 -6.99 13.54
N GLU A 62 -22.35 -7.78 14.56
CA GLU A 62 -21.22 -8.70 14.50
C GLU A 62 -21.30 -9.67 13.31
N GLU A 63 -20.13 -10.07 12.84
CA GLU A 63 -19.87 -10.92 11.67
C GLU A 63 -20.46 -10.33 10.37
N GLY A 64 -20.80 -9.04 10.37
CA GLY A 64 -21.30 -8.27 9.23
C GLY A 64 -20.19 -7.79 8.28
N SER A 65 -20.61 -7.35 7.10
CA SER A 65 -19.74 -6.80 6.04
C SER A 65 -20.32 -5.47 5.57
N TYR A 66 -19.54 -4.39 5.71
CA TYR A 66 -20.03 -3.01 5.61
C TYR A 66 -19.23 -2.18 4.60
N PRO A 67 -19.85 -1.18 3.95
CA PRO A 67 -19.14 -0.27 3.09
C PRO A 67 -18.22 0.64 3.89
N ILE A 68 -17.11 1.05 3.27
CA ILE A 68 -16.16 1.98 3.87
C ILE A 68 -15.55 2.90 2.81
N GLY A 69 -15.54 4.19 3.10
CA GLY A 69 -14.73 5.20 2.42
C GLY A 69 -13.77 5.82 3.42
N ILE A 70 -12.46 5.67 3.21
CA ILE A 70 -11.43 6.35 4.00
C ILE A 70 -10.90 7.50 3.15
N MET A 71 -11.07 8.72 3.62
CA MET A 71 -10.61 9.92 2.92
C MET A 71 -9.71 10.71 3.84
N ILE A 72 -8.45 10.90 3.42
CA ILE A 72 -7.46 11.64 4.19
C ILE A 72 -7.09 12.88 3.39
N ASP A 73 -7.39 14.04 3.96
CA ASP A 73 -6.99 15.33 3.40
C ASP A 73 -5.69 15.75 4.06
N VAL A 74 -4.68 16.08 3.26
CA VAL A 74 -3.37 16.53 3.73
C VAL A 74 -3.00 17.88 3.11
N ALA A 75 -2.23 18.67 3.85
CA ALA A 75 -1.58 19.87 3.34
C ALA A 75 -0.19 20.04 3.97
N GLY A 76 0.73 20.62 3.20
CA GLY A 76 2.10 20.91 3.61
C GLY A 76 2.87 21.52 2.46
N ALA A 77 3.82 22.42 2.74
CA ALA A 77 4.52 23.18 1.70
C ALA A 77 5.38 22.29 0.78
N GLU A 78 5.82 21.13 1.28
CA GLU A 78 6.68 20.19 0.56
C GLU A 78 5.89 19.06 -0.14
N LEU A 79 4.57 19.00 0.04
CA LEU A 79 3.71 17.99 -0.57
C LEU A 79 3.32 18.38 -2.01
N ASP A 80 3.42 17.41 -2.92
CA ASP A 80 2.94 17.51 -4.29
C ASP A 80 1.96 16.37 -4.62
N GLU A 81 1.22 16.51 -5.73
CA GLU A 81 0.24 15.50 -6.17
C GLU A 81 0.88 14.12 -6.47
N ASP A 82 2.17 14.08 -6.81
CA ASP A 82 2.88 12.82 -7.05
C ASP A 82 3.08 12.04 -5.73
N ALA A 83 3.03 12.72 -4.58
CA ALA A 83 3.13 12.09 -3.26
C ALA A 83 1.87 11.30 -2.86
N MET A 84 0.70 11.61 -3.44
CA MET A 84 -0.59 11.12 -2.96
C MET A 84 -0.73 9.60 -3.06
N GLY A 85 -0.16 8.96 -4.08
CA GLY A 85 -0.19 7.49 -4.19
C GLY A 85 0.57 6.79 -3.07
N ILE A 86 1.71 7.36 -2.65
CA ILE A 86 2.53 6.80 -1.56
C ILE A 86 1.81 6.98 -0.23
N LEU A 87 1.26 8.17 0.02
CA LEU A 87 0.48 8.44 1.22
C LEU A 87 -0.72 7.49 1.27
N GLU A 88 -1.45 7.34 0.17
CA GLU A 88 -2.58 6.39 0.08
C GLU A 88 -2.16 4.95 0.40
N ARG A 89 -0.96 4.53 -0.03
CA ARG A 89 -0.42 3.21 0.33
C ARG A 89 -0.09 3.06 1.82
N ARG A 90 0.18 4.14 2.55
CA ARG A 90 0.43 4.07 4.00
C ARG A 90 -0.81 3.67 4.80
N ILE A 91 -2.03 3.85 4.27
CA ILE A 91 -3.27 3.37 4.92
C ILE A 91 -3.19 1.87 5.19
N HIS A 92 -2.69 1.09 4.22
CA HIS A 92 -2.46 -0.35 4.41
C HIS A 92 -1.51 -0.64 5.56
N MET A 93 -0.35 0.00 5.58
CA MET A 93 0.66 -0.24 6.61
C MET A 93 0.16 0.17 7.99
N PHE A 94 -0.34 1.40 8.11
CA PHE A 94 -0.78 1.97 9.37
C PHE A 94 -1.98 1.25 9.96
N THR A 95 -2.91 0.77 9.13
CA THR A 95 -4.02 -0.06 9.62
C THR A 95 -3.52 -1.40 10.17
N ASN A 96 -2.54 -2.03 9.52
CA ASN A 96 -1.94 -3.29 10.00
C ASN A 96 -1.00 -3.09 11.22
N PHE A 97 -0.61 -1.86 11.56
CA PHE A 97 0.13 -1.60 12.81
C PHE A 97 -0.76 -1.60 14.05
N ILE A 98 -2.08 -1.57 13.88
CA ILE A 98 -3.02 -1.60 14.99
C ILE A 98 -3.28 -3.06 15.34
N GLU A 99 -2.92 -3.46 16.56
CA GLU A 99 -3.24 -4.79 17.07
C GLU A 99 -4.73 -5.09 16.86
N CYS A 100 -5.05 -6.32 16.47
CA CYS A 100 -6.39 -6.85 16.18
C CYS A 100 -7.05 -6.36 14.87
N TRP A 101 -6.38 -5.47 14.12
CA TRP A 101 -6.83 -5.01 12.81
C TRP A 101 -6.07 -5.71 11.69
N TYR A 102 -6.72 -5.83 10.54
CA TYR A 102 -6.13 -6.36 9.32
C TYR A 102 -6.61 -5.54 8.13
N HIS A 103 -5.69 -5.19 7.24
CA HIS A 103 -5.96 -4.49 6.00
C HIS A 103 -5.29 -5.20 4.82
N MET A 104 -6.00 -5.27 3.69
CA MET A 104 -5.48 -5.81 2.44
C MET A 104 -5.93 -4.97 1.23
N ASN A 105 -5.17 -5.09 0.15
CA ASN A 105 -5.34 -4.42 -1.15
C ASN A 105 -5.09 -2.90 -1.08
N GLN A 106 -5.84 -2.14 -1.90
CA GLN A 106 -5.67 -0.70 -2.16
C GLN A 106 -6.91 -0.13 -2.86
N ARG A 107 -7.09 1.19 -2.84
CA ARG A 107 -8.14 1.94 -3.58
C ARG A 107 -9.54 1.34 -3.34
N ASP A 108 -10.27 1.00 -4.40
CA ASP A 108 -11.62 0.42 -4.36
C ASP A 108 -11.65 -1.11 -4.16
N ALA A 109 -10.47 -1.72 -4.04
CA ALA A 109 -10.32 -3.12 -3.66
C ALA A 109 -10.05 -3.30 -2.15
N VAL A 110 -10.02 -2.21 -1.37
CA VAL A 110 -9.74 -2.20 0.07
C VAL A 110 -10.54 -3.25 0.82
N TRP A 111 -9.89 -3.89 1.79
CA TRP A 111 -10.50 -4.88 2.65
C TRP A 111 -9.95 -4.79 4.06
N ILE A 112 -10.80 -4.44 5.02
CA ILE A 112 -10.42 -4.31 6.42
C ILE A 112 -11.22 -5.31 7.25
N ARG A 113 -10.56 -5.94 8.23
CA ARG A 113 -11.17 -6.87 9.18
C ARG A 113 -10.72 -6.54 10.59
N LEU A 114 -11.65 -6.61 11.52
CA LEU A 114 -11.38 -6.49 12.94
C LEU A 114 -11.59 -7.86 13.59
N ASN A 115 -10.64 -8.28 14.43
CA ASN A 115 -10.72 -9.50 15.22
C ASN A 115 -11.70 -9.32 16.39
N LYS A 116 -12.29 -10.42 16.89
CA LYS A 116 -13.08 -10.47 18.15
C LYS A 116 -12.32 -9.89 19.35
N ALA A 117 -10.99 -9.99 19.36
CA ALA A 117 -10.15 -9.33 20.36
C ALA A 117 -10.31 -7.79 20.39
N CYS A 118 -10.66 -7.15 19.27
CA CYS A 118 -10.95 -5.71 19.26
C CYS A 118 -12.19 -5.38 20.10
N ALA A 119 -13.24 -6.20 20.03
CA ALA A 119 -14.43 -6.02 20.85
C ALA A 119 -14.12 -6.17 22.34
N GLU A 120 -13.31 -7.18 22.69
CA GLU A 120 -12.86 -7.42 24.07
C GLU A 120 -12.02 -6.27 24.63
N LYS A 121 -11.25 -5.60 23.76
CA LYS A 121 -10.47 -4.39 24.09
C LYS A 121 -11.34 -3.14 24.22
N GLY A 122 -12.61 -3.17 23.86
CA GLY A 122 -13.54 -2.05 24.04
C GLY A 122 -13.66 -1.11 22.82
N TRP A 123 -13.25 -1.56 21.63
CA TRP A 123 -13.51 -0.79 20.41
C TRP A 123 -15.02 -0.57 20.23
N GLU A 124 -15.46 0.69 20.21
CA GLU A 124 -16.86 1.07 19.99
C GLU A 124 -17.03 2.11 18.87
N THR A 125 -15.94 2.72 18.40
CA THR A 125 -15.96 3.77 17.39
C THR A 125 -14.85 3.68 16.35
N LEU A 126 -15.16 4.00 15.10
CA LEU A 126 -14.18 4.23 14.02
C LEU A 126 -13.47 5.59 14.15
N ARG A 127 -13.93 6.50 15.01
CA ARG A 127 -13.26 7.80 15.21
C ARG A 127 -11.85 7.61 15.73
N GLU A 128 -11.66 6.70 16.69
CA GLU A 128 -10.34 6.34 17.21
C GLU A 128 -9.41 5.82 16.11
N PHE A 129 -9.92 5.01 15.16
CA PHE A 129 -9.14 4.58 14.00
C PHE A 129 -8.65 5.78 13.16
N GLY A 130 -9.51 6.79 12.96
CA GLY A 130 -9.11 8.03 12.28
C GLY A 130 -8.04 8.83 13.05
N GLU A 131 -8.15 8.88 14.38
CA GLU A 131 -7.18 9.56 15.25
C GLU A 131 -5.83 8.84 15.24
N ILE A 132 -5.84 7.50 15.25
CA ILE A 132 -4.62 6.68 15.11
C ILE A 132 -3.97 6.89 13.75
N LEU A 133 -4.75 6.93 12.66
CA LEU A 133 -4.21 7.25 11.34
C LEU A 133 -3.52 8.62 11.36
N ILE A 134 -4.17 9.66 11.90
CA ILE A 134 -3.56 11.00 12.04
C ILE A 134 -2.23 10.90 12.77
N PHE A 135 -2.21 10.27 13.95
CA PHE A 135 -1.01 10.10 14.76
C PHE A 135 0.12 9.42 13.98
N LEU A 136 -0.17 8.33 13.27
CA LEU A 136 0.83 7.59 12.49
C LEU A 136 1.35 8.40 11.29
N TYR A 137 0.46 9.08 10.55
CA TYR A 137 0.87 9.95 9.45
C TYR A 137 1.78 11.08 9.91
N THR A 138 1.40 11.82 10.95
CA THR A 138 2.19 12.98 11.42
C THR A 138 3.48 12.57 12.10
N SER A 139 3.54 11.36 12.69
CA SER A 139 4.76 10.85 13.32
C SER A 139 5.78 10.38 12.29
N GLU A 140 5.33 9.70 11.24
CA GLU A 140 6.21 9.11 10.22
C GLU A 140 6.55 10.09 9.08
N LEU A 141 5.70 11.09 8.84
CA LEU A 141 5.83 12.01 7.71
C LEU A 141 5.70 13.47 8.17
N PRO A 142 6.78 14.06 8.73
CA PRO A 142 6.78 15.44 9.22
C PRO A 142 6.46 16.52 8.17
N ILE A 143 6.48 16.16 6.89
CA ILE A 143 6.08 17.04 5.77
C ILE A 143 4.58 17.32 5.72
N ILE A 144 3.77 16.57 6.48
CA ILE A 144 2.32 16.81 6.62
C ILE A 144 2.13 17.86 7.72
N GLU A 145 1.82 19.09 7.32
CA GLU A 145 1.57 20.21 8.24
C GLU A 145 0.13 20.25 8.76
N LYS A 146 -0.82 19.82 7.92
CA LYS A 146 -2.22 19.64 8.29
C LYS A 146 -2.75 18.33 7.73
N ILE A 147 -3.62 17.70 8.52
CA ILE A 147 -4.27 16.45 8.17
C ILE A 147 -5.69 16.43 8.73
N GLN A 148 -6.62 15.86 7.98
CA GLN A 148 -7.99 15.58 8.40
C GLN A 148 -8.38 14.20 7.87
N VAL A 149 -9.06 13.40 8.69
CA VAL A 149 -9.55 12.08 8.29
C VAL A 149 -11.07 12.08 8.29
N THR A 150 -11.67 11.66 7.18
CA THR A 150 -13.11 11.39 7.07
C THR A 150 -13.32 9.91 6.79
N ILE A 151 -14.06 9.26 7.66
CA ILE A 151 -14.47 7.86 7.52
C ILE A 151 -15.96 7.85 7.18
N ILE A 152 -16.30 7.13 6.12
CA ILE A 152 -17.67 7.06 5.60
C ILE A 152 -18.11 5.61 5.65
N THR A 153 -19.18 5.31 6.37
CA THR A 153 -19.83 3.99 6.43
C THR A 153 -21.25 4.04 5.89
N ASP A 154 -21.78 5.23 5.59
CA ASP A 154 -23.03 5.39 4.84
C ASP A 154 -22.79 5.12 3.34
N LEU A 155 -23.54 4.15 2.80
CA LEU A 155 -23.41 3.76 1.39
C LEU A 155 -23.76 4.89 0.42
N ASN A 156 -24.78 5.70 0.73
CA ASN A 156 -25.23 6.77 -0.17
C ASN A 156 -24.17 7.88 -0.23
N GLU A 157 -23.53 8.19 0.90
CA GLU A 157 -22.43 9.16 0.92
C GLU A 157 -21.20 8.65 0.17
N ILE A 158 -20.87 7.36 0.28
CA ILE A 158 -19.83 6.74 -0.54
C ILE A 158 -20.16 6.86 -2.03
N GLU A 159 -21.39 6.54 -2.44
CA GLU A 159 -21.81 6.60 -3.84
C GLU A 159 -21.73 8.01 -4.45
N LYS A 160 -21.94 9.06 -3.64
CA LYS A 160 -21.79 10.45 -4.09
C LYS A 160 -20.35 10.82 -4.39
N VAL A 161 -19.41 10.39 -3.56
CA VAL A 161 -17.99 10.81 -3.62
C VAL A 161 -17.16 9.88 -4.51
N PHE A 162 -17.54 8.60 -4.62
CA PHE A 162 -16.79 7.57 -5.35
C PHE A 162 -16.45 7.93 -6.81
N PRO A 163 -17.34 8.54 -7.63
CA PRO A 163 -17.00 8.92 -9.00
C PRO A 163 -15.84 9.91 -9.09
N GLU A 164 -15.76 10.88 -8.17
CA GLU A 164 -14.66 11.84 -8.11
C GLU A 164 -13.33 11.14 -7.78
N VAL A 165 -13.34 10.30 -6.74
CA VAL A 165 -12.18 9.52 -6.30
C VAL A 165 -11.67 8.63 -7.43
N LYS A 166 -12.59 7.94 -8.12
CA LYS A 166 -12.25 7.08 -9.25
C LYS A 166 -11.61 7.85 -10.40
N ALA A 167 -12.14 9.02 -10.74
CA ALA A 167 -11.55 9.87 -11.79
C ALA A 167 -10.11 10.32 -11.43
N ARG A 168 -9.81 10.53 -10.14
CA ARG A 168 -8.45 10.85 -9.68
C ARG A 168 -7.49 9.67 -9.86
N TRP A 169 -7.93 8.44 -9.59
CA TRP A 169 -7.11 7.25 -9.86
C TRP A 169 -6.87 7.07 -11.36
N GLU A 170 -7.92 7.22 -12.18
CA GLU A 170 -7.81 7.10 -13.63
C GLU A 170 -6.85 8.14 -14.23
N ALA A 171 -6.86 9.38 -13.72
CA ALA A 171 -5.92 10.41 -14.13
C ALA A 171 -4.46 10.07 -13.75
N ARG A 172 -4.24 9.52 -12.54
CA ARG A 172 -2.92 9.06 -12.09
C ARG A 172 -2.41 7.92 -12.97
N ASP A 173 -3.27 6.93 -13.24
CA ASP A 173 -2.92 5.77 -14.06
C ASP A 173 -2.66 6.17 -15.53
N GLU A 174 -3.44 7.10 -16.09
CA GLU A 174 -3.25 7.58 -17.45
C GLU A 174 -1.92 8.31 -17.62
N ARG A 175 -1.55 9.15 -16.64
CA ARG A 175 -0.23 9.80 -16.64
C ARG A 175 0.90 8.77 -16.59
N ALA A 176 0.75 7.71 -15.80
CA ALA A 176 1.74 6.63 -15.73
C ALA A 176 1.93 5.90 -17.08
N ARG A 177 0.85 5.71 -17.86
CA ARG A 177 0.90 5.04 -19.17
C ARG A 177 1.64 5.82 -20.26
N GLN A 178 1.82 7.12 -20.09
CA GLN A 178 2.48 7.97 -21.09
C GLN A 178 4.02 7.91 -21.02
N LEU A 179 4.57 7.24 -20.00
CA LEU A 179 6.01 7.12 -19.78
C LEU A 179 6.43 5.66 -20.03
N ASN A 180 7.48 5.46 -20.82
CA ASN A 180 8.05 4.13 -21.06
C ASN A 180 9.40 3.97 -20.36
N ASP A 181 9.83 2.73 -20.21
CA ASP A 181 11.10 2.38 -19.60
C ASP A 181 12.28 3.00 -20.36
N GLU A 182 12.18 3.20 -21.68
CA GLU A 182 13.20 3.87 -22.51
C GLU A 182 13.30 5.37 -22.26
N ASP A 183 12.23 6.00 -21.76
CA ASP A 183 12.16 7.45 -21.54
C ASP A 183 12.86 7.88 -20.25
N VAL A 184 13.33 6.93 -19.45
CA VAL A 184 13.94 7.17 -18.12
C VAL A 184 15.30 6.50 -17.97
N ASP A 185 16.16 7.11 -17.18
CA ASP A 185 17.47 6.58 -16.76
C ASP A 185 17.45 5.93 -15.37
N THR A 186 16.33 6.09 -14.65
CA THR A 186 16.17 5.73 -13.24
C THR A 186 14.91 4.91 -13.05
N PHE A 187 15.04 3.78 -12.36
CA PHE A 187 13.93 3.00 -11.82
C PHE A 187 13.85 3.18 -10.30
N TYR A 188 12.84 2.59 -9.67
CA TYR A 188 12.69 2.65 -8.22
C TYR A 188 12.59 1.27 -7.61
N GLY A 189 13.32 1.04 -6.52
CA GLY A 189 13.21 -0.16 -5.69
C GLY A 189 12.25 0.09 -4.55
N CYS A 190 11.53 -0.94 -4.12
CA CYS A 190 10.68 -0.92 -2.94
C CYS A 190 10.92 -2.17 -2.10
N VAL A 191 11.23 -1.94 -0.81
CA VAL A 191 11.44 -2.98 0.21
C VAL A 191 10.43 -2.90 1.36
N LEU A 192 9.33 -2.17 1.19
CA LEU A 192 8.28 -2.03 2.21
C LEU A 192 7.80 -3.38 2.77
N CYS A 193 7.69 -4.41 1.92
CA CYS A 193 7.18 -5.72 2.33
C CYS A 193 8.25 -6.65 2.94
N GLN A 194 9.47 -6.16 3.21
CA GLN A 194 10.51 -6.98 3.85
C GLN A 194 10.22 -7.34 5.31
N SER A 195 9.30 -6.63 5.97
CA SER A 195 8.77 -7.03 7.27
C SER A 195 8.14 -8.43 7.24
N PHE A 196 7.49 -8.79 6.12
CA PHE A 196 6.86 -10.09 5.92
C PHE A 196 7.72 -11.07 5.10
N ALA A 197 8.42 -10.56 4.09
CA ALA A 197 9.22 -11.34 3.15
C ALA A 197 10.63 -10.73 3.07
N PRO A 198 11.56 -11.11 3.98
CA PRO A 198 12.83 -10.38 4.19
C PRO A 198 13.74 -10.25 2.96
N THR A 199 13.60 -11.15 1.99
CA THR A 199 14.39 -11.12 0.75
C THR A 199 13.66 -10.45 -0.41
N HIS A 200 12.40 -10.02 -0.23
CA HIS A 200 11.59 -9.42 -1.27
C HIS A 200 12.07 -8.02 -1.65
N ILE A 201 12.08 -7.74 -2.94
CA ILE A 201 12.22 -6.40 -3.49
C ILE A 201 11.32 -6.30 -4.72
N SER A 202 10.58 -5.20 -4.82
CA SER A 202 9.89 -4.83 -6.05
C SER A 202 10.73 -3.81 -6.81
N VAL A 203 10.94 -4.02 -8.11
CA VAL A 203 11.50 -2.99 -9.00
C VAL A 203 10.38 -2.40 -9.83
N ILE A 204 10.25 -1.09 -9.74
CA ILE A 204 9.18 -0.27 -10.28
C ILE A 204 9.74 0.51 -11.46
N THR A 205 9.13 0.31 -12.62
CA THR A 205 9.47 0.97 -13.88
C THR A 205 8.23 1.67 -14.43
N PRO A 206 8.36 2.61 -15.38
CA PRO A 206 7.20 3.21 -16.03
C PRO A 206 6.19 2.18 -16.58
N ASN A 207 6.68 1.09 -17.16
CA ASN A 207 5.84 0.03 -17.70
C ASN A 207 5.50 -1.10 -16.69
N ARG A 208 6.07 -1.07 -15.48
CA ARG A 208 5.83 -2.07 -14.44
C ARG A 208 5.60 -1.43 -13.06
N ILE A 209 4.33 -1.41 -12.65
CA ILE A 209 3.93 -1.04 -11.29
C ILE A 209 4.47 -2.04 -10.25
N ALA A 210 4.62 -1.60 -9.00
CA ALA A 210 4.95 -2.49 -7.88
C ALA A 210 3.96 -3.66 -7.78
N ASN A 211 4.41 -4.80 -7.25
CA ASN A 211 3.60 -6.02 -7.21
C ASN A 211 2.32 -5.91 -6.37
N CYS A 212 2.24 -4.93 -5.46
CA CYS A 212 1.03 -4.62 -4.71
C CYS A 212 -0.04 -3.90 -5.55
N GLY A 213 0.31 -3.40 -6.74
CA GLY A 213 -0.58 -2.63 -7.62
C GLY A 213 -0.83 -1.18 -7.18
N ALA A 214 -0.16 -0.69 -6.13
CA ALA A 214 -0.45 0.60 -5.51
C ALA A 214 0.62 1.69 -5.74
N ILE A 215 1.82 1.32 -6.22
CA ILE A 215 2.96 2.24 -6.34
C ILE A 215 3.50 2.18 -7.77
N ASN A 216 3.25 3.22 -8.55
CA ASN A 216 3.79 3.40 -9.90
C ASN A 216 5.15 4.12 -9.89
N TRP A 217 5.71 4.39 -11.07
CA TRP A 217 7.02 5.03 -11.18
C TRP A 217 7.05 6.48 -10.63
N PHE A 218 5.99 7.26 -10.82
CA PHE A 218 5.89 8.61 -10.26
C PHE A 218 5.82 8.58 -8.72
N ASP A 219 5.09 7.61 -8.16
CA ASP A 219 5.06 7.36 -6.72
C ASP A 219 6.46 6.95 -6.22
N GLY A 220 7.18 6.10 -6.97
CA GLY A 220 8.57 5.74 -6.65
C GLY A 220 9.49 6.97 -6.56
N ARG A 221 9.36 7.88 -7.54
CA ARG A 221 10.10 9.13 -7.60
C ARG A 221 9.78 10.08 -6.45
N ALA A 222 8.49 10.29 -6.17
CA ALA A 222 8.08 11.14 -5.07
C ALA A 222 8.56 10.57 -3.72
N ALA A 223 8.46 9.25 -3.51
CA ALA A 223 8.89 8.63 -2.26
C ALA A 223 10.38 8.79 -2.00
N ALA A 224 11.22 8.50 -3.01
CA ALA A 224 12.66 8.62 -2.89
C ALA A 224 13.14 10.08 -2.70
N LYS A 225 12.32 11.07 -3.10
CA LYS A 225 12.57 12.49 -2.86
C LYS A 225 12.16 12.90 -1.45
N ILE A 226 11.00 12.43 -0.98
CA ILE A 226 10.44 12.74 0.34
C ILE A 226 11.28 12.11 1.45
N ASP A 227 11.66 10.85 1.29
CA ASP A 227 12.41 10.08 2.27
C ASP A 227 13.55 9.31 1.58
N PRO A 228 14.72 9.95 1.38
CA PRO A 228 15.85 9.34 0.67
C PRO A 228 16.46 8.11 1.37
N GLU A 229 16.30 7.99 2.69
CA GLU A 229 16.74 6.82 3.47
C GLU A 229 15.63 5.78 3.64
N GLY A 230 14.47 6.06 3.07
CA GLY A 230 13.27 5.25 3.17
C GLY A 230 13.32 3.92 2.41
N PRO A 231 12.22 3.15 2.52
CA PRO A 231 12.09 1.83 1.90
C PRO A 231 11.87 1.89 0.39
N ILE A 232 11.69 3.08 -0.19
CA ILE A 232 11.57 3.29 -1.63
C ILE A 232 12.73 4.19 -2.07
N PHE A 233 13.54 3.70 -3.01
CA PHE A 233 14.81 4.34 -3.36
C PHE A 233 15.07 4.29 -4.86
N ALA A 234 15.85 5.25 -5.36
CA ALA A 234 16.24 5.32 -6.76
C ALA A 234 17.23 4.21 -7.12
N ILE A 235 17.06 3.65 -8.31
CA ILE A 235 17.94 2.65 -8.92
C ILE A 235 18.40 3.22 -10.28
N PRO A 236 19.66 3.65 -10.40
CA PRO A 236 20.23 3.95 -11.71
C PRO A 236 20.16 2.69 -12.58
N LYS A 237 19.60 2.78 -13.80
CA LYS A 237 19.42 1.60 -14.66
C LYS A 237 20.75 0.91 -14.96
N GLY A 238 21.80 1.68 -15.24
CA GLY A 238 23.07 1.15 -15.72
C GLY A 238 22.99 0.68 -17.18
N GLU A 239 23.91 -0.18 -17.58
CA GLU A 239 23.96 -0.75 -18.93
C GLU A 239 22.86 -1.78 -19.15
N LEU A 240 22.21 -1.71 -20.32
CA LEU A 240 21.25 -2.70 -20.80
C LEU A 240 21.99 -3.99 -21.20
N ILE A 241 21.68 -5.09 -20.50
CA ILE A 241 22.27 -6.42 -20.75
C ILE A 241 21.47 -7.16 -21.81
N ASP A 242 20.15 -7.19 -21.69
CA ASP A 242 19.26 -7.93 -22.59
C ASP A 242 17.99 -7.11 -22.86
N PRO A 243 17.83 -6.55 -24.09
CA PRO A 243 16.67 -5.72 -24.46
C PRO A 243 15.37 -6.51 -24.52
N ILE A 244 15.44 -7.82 -24.77
CA ILE A 244 14.25 -8.66 -24.75
C ILE A 244 13.87 -8.84 -23.30
N ARG A 245 14.79 -9.27 -22.44
CA ARG A 245 14.50 -9.50 -21.02
C ARG A 245 14.25 -8.24 -20.21
N GLY A 246 14.64 -7.08 -20.72
CA GLY A 246 14.70 -5.84 -19.94
C GLY A 246 15.72 -5.93 -18.81
N GLU A 247 16.82 -6.65 -19.01
CA GLU A 247 17.81 -6.84 -17.94
C GLU A 247 18.83 -5.70 -17.93
N TYR A 248 19.11 -5.15 -16.75
CA TYR A 248 20.06 -4.05 -16.59
C TYR A 248 21.05 -4.31 -15.45
N THR A 249 22.31 -3.92 -15.67
CA THR A 249 23.40 -4.10 -14.70
C THR A 249 23.11 -3.44 -13.35
N GLY A 250 22.68 -2.18 -13.32
CA GLY A 250 22.43 -1.43 -12.09
C GLY A 250 21.26 -1.99 -11.30
N VAL A 251 20.23 -2.50 -11.98
CA VAL A 251 19.11 -3.19 -11.34
C VAL A 251 19.58 -4.50 -10.69
N ASN A 252 20.35 -5.32 -11.40
CA ASN A 252 20.84 -6.60 -10.88
C ASN A 252 21.69 -6.42 -9.62
N GLU A 253 22.59 -5.43 -9.60
CA GLU A 253 23.42 -5.12 -8.44
C GLU A 253 22.57 -4.77 -7.21
N VAL A 254 21.60 -3.87 -7.40
CA VAL A 254 20.72 -3.44 -6.29
C VAL A 254 19.81 -4.56 -5.81
N VAL A 255 19.27 -5.38 -6.72
CA VAL A 255 18.45 -6.54 -6.36
C VAL A 255 19.29 -7.56 -5.58
N ALA A 256 20.52 -7.84 -5.97
CA ALA A 256 21.44 -8.70 -5.23
C ALA A 256 21.72 -8.19 -3.83
N GLN A 257 22.01 -6.90 -3.70
CA GLN A 257 22.28 -6.29 -2.41
C GLN A 257 21.05 -6.31 -1.49
N ARG A 258 19.91 -5.83 -1.99
CA ARG A 258 18.69 -5.62 -1.20
C ARG A 258 17.91 -6.89 -0.91
N SER A 259 18.15 -7.97 -1.66
CA SER A 259 17.58 -9.30 -1.41
C SER A 259 18.47 -10.19 -0.52
N LEU A 260 19.54 -9.64 0.07
CA LEU A 260 20.52 -10.39 0.87
C LEU A 260 21.19 -11.53 0.06
N GLY A 261 21.39 -11.32 -1.24
CA GLY A 261 21.95 -12.30 -2.16
C GLY A 261 21.00 -13.42 -2.60
N ALA A 262 19.72 -13.36 -2.21
CA ALA A 262 18.72 -14.35 -2.62
C ALA A 262 18.36 -14.25 -4.11
N MET A 263 18.48 -13.07 -4.70
CA MET A 263 18.18 -12.80 -6.11
C MET A 263 19.35 -12.07 -6.76
N ILE A 264 19.90 -12.57 -7.87
CA ILE A 264 21.07 -11.97 -8.55
C ILE A 264 20.74 -11.34 -9.91
N GLU A 265 19.56 -11.65 -10.46
CA GLU A 265 19.11 -11.20 -11.78
C GLU A 265 17.65 -10.71 -11.67
N CYS A 266 17.36 -9.57 -12.30
CA CYS A 266 16.01 -9.03 -12.44
C CYS A 266 15.64 -8.91 -13.92
N ILE A 267 14.71 -9.74 -14.37
CA ILE A 267 14.26 -9.85 -15.75
C ILE A 267 12.77 -9.48 -15.81
N TYR A 268 12.39 -8.57 -16.72
CA TYR A 268 11.03 -8.02 -16.85
C TYR A 268 10.14 -8.68 -17.92
N THR A 269 10.67 -9.42 -18.91
CA THR A 269 9.75 -10.10 -19.85
C THR A 269 9.13 -11.36 -19.28
N VAL A 270 7.89 -11.20 -18.83
CA VAL A 270 6.77 -12.07 -19.23
C VAL A 270 5.53 -11.18 -19.42
N PRO A 271 4.81 -11.23 -20.55
CA PRO A 271 3.52 -10.55 -20.70
C PRO A 271 2.47 -11.18 -19.78
N LEU A 272 1.47 -10.38 -19.40
CA LEU A 272 0.25 -10.69 -18.65
C LEU A 272 -0.22 -12.16 -18.66
N ASN A 273 -0.77 -12.57 -17.50
CA ASN A 273 -1.50 -13.81 -17.18
C ASN A 273 -0.64 -15.02 -16.78
N ILE A 274 -0.34 -15.14 -15.49
CA ILE A 274 -0.53 -16.37 -14.69
C ILE A 274 -0.63 -15.95 -13.21
N LEU A 275 -1.62 -16.51 -12.53
CA LEU A 275 -1.95 -16.42 -11.11
C LEU A 275 -0.87 -17.07 -10.20
N THR A 276 0.37 -16.61 -10.31
CA THR A 276 1.43 -16.91 -9.33
C THR A 276 1.96 -15.57 -8.82
N PRO A 277 2.27 -15.43 -7.51
CA PRO A 277 3.00 -14.26 -7.04
C PRO A 277 4.21 -14.07 -7.96
N PRO A 278 4.55 -12.82 -8.35
CA PRO A 278 5.59 -12.56 -9.33
C PRO A 278 6.94 -12.90 -8.73
N VAL A 279 7.26 -14.19 -8.76
CA VAL A 279 8.62 -14.65 -8.95
C VAL A 279 8.97 -14.03 -10.30
N ALA A 280 9.97 -13.14 -10.34
CA ALA A 280 10.72 -12.95 -11.57
C ALA A 280 11.08 -14.35 -12.12
N VAL A 281 11.48 -14.49 -13.37
CA VAL A 281 12.09 -15.77 -13.77
C VAL A 281 13.45 -15.82 -13.07
N LEU A 282 13.44 -16.27 -11.81
CA LEU A 282 14.50 -16.20 -10.81
C LEU A 282 15.27 -17.52 -10.89
N ARG A 283 16.52 -17.47 -11.36
CA ARG A 283 17.41 -18.62 -11.28
C ARG A 283 18.11 -18.63 -9.92
N PRO A 284 17.86 -19.64 -9.05
CA PRO A 284 18.75 -19.87 -7.92
C PRO A 284 20.12 -20.35 -8.40
N LEU A 285 21.16 -20.01 -7.64
CA LEU A 285 22.51 -20.58 -7.73
C LEU A 285 22.48 -22.09 -7.42
N SER A 286 22.08 -22.93 -8.38
CA SER A 286 22.63 -24.29 -8.61
C SER A 286 21.74 -25.11 -9.56
N PHE A 287 22.23 -25.28 -10.79
CA PHE A 287 21.72 -26.27 -11.73
C PHE A 287 22.54 -27.57 -11.56
N THR A 288 22.36 -28.31 -10.44
CA THR A 288 23.05 -29.62 -10.27
C THR A 288 22.36 -30.69 -9.40
N SER A 289 21.13 -30.53 -8.90
CA SER A 289 20.55 -31.54 -7.98
C SER A 289 19.16 -32.09 -8.30
N LEU A 290 18.62 -31.92 -9.52
CA LEU A 290 17.43 -32.66 -9.97
C LEU A 290 17.81 -34.00 -10.65
N ARG A 291 18.24 -35.00 -9.86
CA ARG A 291 18.29 -36.40 -10.34
C ARG A 291 18.01 -37.50 -9.30
N TRP A 292 17.54 -37.18 -8.09
CA TRP A 292 17.42 -38.19 -7.03
C TRP A 292 16.07 -38.28 -6.30
N MET A 293 14.97 -37.82 -6.88
CA MET A 293 13.62 -38.00 -6.28
C MET A 293 12.57 -38.45 -7.30
N LEU A 294 12.85 -39.49 -8.08
CA LEU A 294 11.79 -40.19 -8.83
C LEU A 294 11.86 -41.71 -8.87
N LEU A 295 12.85 -42.36 -8.24
CA LEU A 295 12.85 -43.82 -8.06
C LEU A 295 13.70 -44.17 -6.83
N GLY A 296 13.05 -44.63 -5.75
CA GLY A 296 13.71 -45.12 -4.53
C GLY A 296 13.02 -44.67 -3.26
#